data_AF-A0A7Y8M9S5-F1
#
_entry.id   AF-A0A7Y8M9S5-F1
#
_cell.length_a   1.000
_cell.length_b   1.000
_cell.length_c   1.000
_cell.angle_alpha   90.00
_cell.angle_beta   90.00
_cell.angle_gamma   90.00
#
_symmetry.space_group_name_H-M   'P 1'
#
loop_
_entity.id
_entity.type
_entity.pdbx_description
1 polymer ?
#
loop_
_entity_poly.entity_id
_entity_poly.type
_entity_poly.pdbx_seq_one_letter_code
_entity_poly.pdbx_strand_id
1 'polypeptide(L)'
;MVREIVLATGASHAPAGTIAETLKGEVFVLRGGLQAYGLLEPLREATLKAIAASVGQEAADRAAREGFQHIHNWVSPKDIPEMTEAVYRAIEPLAQRFLIDYVSKAFPDAGTLYYEETPNVRFHIPYDIARAHANDFKSFSEARGEGKITAHGPHRDSWLDCPSNGVNLWFAIGPVRRGNGLTVYARNYGGTFKYKASGDIAEGESLSPPETFDLEPGDCILFHTDQVHGSELNRINETRFVISFRMAFEKPHFPNRHFHRYVRADLVDSPLSFLAAAPAMLQPSYVRSLIQRAQEKLVGRPPDAPAAPPEMIGVEANGLVTVDLAKVPVGSVRGLTKTLCVARLSETDIVAVSRRCPHAGGDLANGWAEHGKIVCPWHNLPFDPATGRSPCSTLPPLHRVDCRVVDGRIIVDPAKVLGRVQPEPA
;
A
#
# COMPACT_ATOMS: atom_id res chain seq x y z
N MET A 1 -3.61 -1.28 -17.39
CA MET A 1 -4.98 -0.79 -17.10
C MET A 1 -5.56 -1.70 -16.01
N VAL A 2 -6.65 -1.33 -15.34
CA VAL A 2 -7.34 -2.23 -14.40
C VAL A 2 -8.44 -2.96 -15.17
N ARG A 3 -8.51 -4.30 -15.03
CA ARG A 3 -9.58 -5.12 -15.60
C ARG A 3 -10.30 -5.88 -14.50
N GLU A 4 -11.62 -5.88 -14.55
CA GLU A 4 -12.43 -6.68 -13.64
C GLU A 4 -12.86 -7.99 -14.28
N ILE A 5 -12.78 -9.08 -13.52
CA ILE A 5 -13.24 -10.41 -13.89
C ILE A 5 -14.25 -10.85 -12.84
N VAL A 6 -15.49 -11.10 -13.23
CA VAL A 6 -16.54 -11.57 -12.33
C VAL A 6 -16.67 -13.08 -12.41
N LEU A 7 -16.35 -13.78 -11.32
CA LEU A 7 -16.42 -15.25 -11.24
C LEU A 7 -17.77 -15.75 -10.69
N ALA A 8 -18.51 -14.88 -10.00
CA ALA A 8 -19.87 -15.19 -9.57
C ALA A 8 -20.81 -15.27 -10.80
N THR A 9 -21.42 -16.45 -11.00
CA THR A 9 -22.49 -16.78 -11.97
C THR A 9 -22.12 -17.27 -13.38
N GLY A 10 -20.94 -17.84 -13.63
CA GLY A 10 -20.77 -18.68 -14.84
C GLY A 10 -19.36 -19.06 -15.27
N ALA A 11 -18.33 -18.29 -14.91
CA ALA A 11 -16.95 -18.62 -15.24
C ALA A 11 -16.32 -19.48 -14.13
N SER A 12 -15.83 -20.67 -14.49
CA SER A 12 -15.16 -21.58 -13.55
C SER A 12 -13.71 -21.18 -13.24
N HIS A 13 -13.13 -20.27 -14.02
CA HIS A 13 -11.74 -19.79 -13.92
C HIS A 13 -11.60 -18.42 -14.61
N ALA A 14 -10.47 -17.73 -14.38
CA ALA A 14 -10.15 -16.49 -15.10
C ALA A 14 -9.81 -16.76 -16.58
N PRO A 15 -9.91 -15.77 -17.48
CA PRO A 15 -9.50 -15.94 -18.88
C PRO A 15 -8.05 -16.45 -19.01
N ALA A 16 -7.81 -17.30 -20.00
CA ALA A 16 -6.46 -17.80 -20.29
C ALA A 16 -5.50 -16.63 -20.53
N GLY A 17 -4.26 -16.75 -20.04
CA GLY A 17 -3.24 -15.71 -20.14
C GLY A 17 -3.34 -14.61 -19.08
N THR A 18 -4.31 -14.64 -18.15
CA THR A 18 -4.43 -13.62 -17.07
C THR A 18 -3.12 -13.44 -16.29
N ILE A 19 -2.44 -14.54 -15.96
CA ILE A 19 -1.14 -14.49 -15.28
C ILE A 19 -0.06 -13.87 -16.16
N ALA A 20 0.00 -14.23 -17.44
CA ALA A 20 0.96 -13.66 -18.39
C ALA A 20 0.72 -12.16 -18.62
N GLU A 21 -0.53 -11.70 -18.64
CA GLU A 21 -0.88 -10.27 -18.73
C GLU A 21 -0.55 -9.53 -17.43
N THR A 22 -0.78 -10.16 -16.27
CA THR A 22 -0.36 -9.61 -14.98
C THR A 22 1.16 -9.42 -14.95
N LEU A 23 1.91 -10.41 -15.45
CA LEU A 23 3.35 -10.35 -15.59
C LEU A 23 3.84 -9.25 -16.56
N LYS A 24 2.95 -8.71 -17.40
CA LYS A 24 3.20 -7.57 -18.30
C LYS A 24 2.75 -6.22 -17.73
N GLY A 25 2.28 -6.18 -16.48
CA GLY A 25 1.89 -4.94 -15.80
C GLY A 25 0.40 -4.67 -15.76
N GLU A 26 -0.45 -5.55 -16.29
CA GLU A 26 -1.90 -5.41 -16.11
C GLU A 26 -2.29 -5.72 -14.65
N VAL A 27 -3.37 -5.08 -14.19
CA VAL A 27 -3.92 -5.28 -12.85
C VAL A 27 -5.32 -5.84 -12.99
N PHE A 28 -5.59 -6.93 -12.27
CA PHE A 28 -6.89 -7.58 -12.31
C PHE A 28 -7.59 -7.53 -10.96
N VAL A 29 -8.91 -7.40 -10.99
CA VAL A 29 -9.77 -7.64 -9.82
C VAL A 29 -10.67 -8.83 -10.14
N LEU A 30 -10.51 -9.92 -9.40
CA LEU A 30 -11.37 -11.09 -9.47
C LEU A 30 -12.47 -10.96 -8.42
N ARG A 31 -13.69 -10.70 -8.87
CA ARG A 31 -14.86 -10.57 -8.00
C ARG A 31 -15.39 -11.94 -7.59
N GLY A 32 -15.58 -12.13 -6.28
CA GLY A 32 -16.08 -13.37 -5.68
C GLY A 32 -15.15 -14.58 -5.83
N GLY A 33 -13.85 -14.36 -6.01
CA GLY A 33 -12.89 -15.42 -6.31
C GLY A 33 -12.77 -16.48 -5.22
N LEU A 34 -12.86 -16.11 -3.94
CA LEU A 34 -12.80 -17.09 -2.86
C LEU A 34 -14.10 -17.90 -2.71
N GLN A 35 -15.27 -17.27 -2.92
CA GLN A 35 -16.56 -17.95 -2.85
C GLN A 35 -16.72 -18.96 -3.97
N ALA A 36 -16.29 -18.60 -5.19
CA ALA A 36 -16.36 -19.47 -6.36
C ALA A 36 -15.67 -20.83 -6.13
N TYR A 37 -14.67 -20.87 -5.24
CA TYR A 37 -13.88 -22.07 -4.96
C TYR A 37 -14.09 -22.66 -3.56
N GLY A 38 -15.01 -22.10 -2.76
CA GLY A 38 -15.30 -22.54 -1.40
C GLY A 38 -14.16 -22.27 -0.40
N LEU A 39 -13.34 -21.26 -0.67
CA LEU A 39 -12.10 -20.98 0.08
C LEU A 39 -12.23 -19.83 1.08
N LEU A 40 -13.31 -19.05 1.04
CA LEU A 40 -13.53 -17.93 1.95
C LEU A 40 -13.81 -18.39 3.38
N GLU A 41 -14.79 -19.27 3.57
CA GLU A 41 -15.23 -19.70 4.91
C GLU A 41 -14.14 -20.40 5.72
N PRO A 42 -13.32 -21.32 5.15
CA PRO A 42 -12.21 -21.91 5.90
C PRO A 42 -11.23 -20.89 6.48
N LEU A 43 -10.90 -19.83 5.72
CA LEU A 43 -10.04 -18.75 6.20
C LEU A 43 -10.72 -17.93 7.31
N ARG A 44 -12.02 -17.64 7.15
CA ARG A 44 -12.80 -16.90 8.15
C ARG A 44 -12.90 -17.69 9.45
N GLU A 45 -13.22 -18.98 9.39
CA GLU A 45 -13.31 -19.84 10.57
C GLU A 45 -11.97 -19.97 11.30
N ALA A 46 -10.87 -20.18 10.56
CA ALA A 46 -9.53 -20.23 11.15
C ALA A 46 -9.18 -18.91 11.85
N THR A 47 -9.53 -17.78 11.23
CA THR A 47 -9.34 -16.45 11.80
C THR A 47 -10.16 -16.27 13.07
N LEU A 48 -11.45 -16.62 13.06
CA LEU A 48 -12.34 -16.47 14.23
C LEU A 48 -11.85 -17.31 15.41
N LYS A 49 -11.40 -18.55 15.16
CA LYS A 49 -10.78 -19.40 16.20
C LYS A 49 -9.52 -18.77 16.79
N ALA A 50 -8.68 -18.17 15.94
CA ALA A 50 -7.47 -17.48 16.40
C ALA A 50 -7.79 -16.22 17.22
N ILE A 51 -8.80 -15.44 16.83
CA ILE A 51 -9.28 -14.28 17.60
C ILE A 51 -9.81 -14.75 18.96
N ALA A 52 -10.65 -15.80 18.99
CA ALA A 52 -11.20 -16.33 20.23
C ALA A 52 -10.10 -16.77 21.21
N ALA A 53 -9.06 -17.43 20.70
CA ALA A 53 -7.93 -17.92 21.49
C ALA A 53 -6.97 -16.83 21.97
N SER A 54 -6.93 -15.66 21.32
CA SER A 54 -5.99 -14.58 21.64
C SER A 54 -6.61 -13.45 22.45
N VAL A 55 -7.78 -12.97 22.04
CA VAL A 55 -8.45 -11.78 22.62
C VAL A 55 -9.85 -12.09 23.16
N GLY A 56 -10.25 -13.36 23.17
CA GLY A 56 -11.46 -13.86 23.83
C GLY A 56 -12.63 -14.15 22.87
N GLN A 57 -13.51 -15.05 23.32
CA GLN A 57 -14.66 -15.54 22.54
C GLN A 57 -15.62 -14.43 22.11
N GLU A 58 -15.85 -13.43 22.99
CA GLU A 58 -16.73 -12.31 22.68
C GLU A 58 -16.26 -11.54 21.43
N ALA A 59 -14.96 -11.28 21.31
CA ALA A 59 -14.42 -10.57 20.15
C ALA A 59 -14.60 -11.36 18.85
N ALA A 60 -14.46 -12.70 18.90
CA ALA A 60 -14.71 -13.57 17.76
C ALA A 60 -16.20 -13.59 17.38
N ASP A 61 -17.10 -13.72 18.36
CA ASP A 61 -18.55 -13.72 18.11
C ASP A 61 -19.02 -12.39 17.50
N ARG A 62 -18.46 -11.27 17.97
CA ARG A 62 -18.68 -9.95 17.37
C ARG A 62 -18.12 -9.86 15.96
N ALA A 63 -16.89 -10.32 15.72
CA ALA A 63 -16.32 -10.33 14.37
C ALA A 63 -17.14 -11.18 13.38
N ALA A 64 -17.72 -12.30 13.84
CA ALA A 64 -18.58 -13.15 13.02
C ALA A 64 -19.93 -12.46 12.68
N ARG A 65 -20.55 -11.80 13.65
CA ARG A 65 -21.88 -11.17 13.52
C ARG A 65 -21.86 -9.78 12.89
N GLU A 66 -20.93 -8.94 13.32
CA GLU A 66 -20.83 -7.51 12.94
C GLU A 66 -19.79 -7.29 11.83
N GLY A 67 -18.86 -8.23 11.64
CA GLY A 67 -17.83 -8.19 10.59
C GLY A 67 -16.47 -7.69 11.09
N PHE A 68 -15.40 -8.16 10.44
CA PHE A 68 -14.02 -7.82 10.79
C PHE A 68 -13.69 -6.32 10.66
N GLN A 69 -14.44 -5.57 9.84
CA GLN A 69 -14.22 -4.16 9.61
C GLN A 69 -14.44 -3.28 10.85
N HIS A 70 -15.12 -3.81 11.86
CA HIS A 70 -15.37 -3.09 13.10
C HIS A 70 -14.51 -3.61 14.27
N ILE A 71 -13.53 -4.49 14.02
CA ILE A 71 -12.71 -5.13 15.07
C ILE A 71 -12.02 -4.15 16.02
N HIS A 72 -11.65 -2.95 15.52
CA HIS A 72 -11.05 -1.88 16.31
C HIS A 72 -11.99 -1.27 17.36
N ASN A 73 -13.30 -1.52 17.28
CA ASN A 73 -14.29 -1.00 18.23
C ASN A 73 -14.41 -1.84 19.50
N TRP A 74 -13.85 -3.06 19.53
CA TRP A 74 -14.00 -3.97 20.65
C TRP A 74 -12.75 -4.77 21.01
N VAL A 75 -11.76 -4.84 20.12
CA VAL A 75 -10.41 -5.27 20.48
C VAL A 75 -9.62 -4.02 20.85
N SER A 76 -9.06 -4.00 22.06
CA SER A 76 -8.16 -2.95 22.49
C SER A 76 -7.01 -2.81 21.48
N PRO A 77 -6.62 -1.60 21.06
CA PRO A 77 -5.53 -1.41 20.11
C PRO A 77 -4.26 -2.17 20.50
N LYS A 78 -3.94 -2.24 21.80
CA LYS A 78 -2.77 -2.94 22.34
C LYS A 78 -2.74 -4.44 22.07
N ASP A 79 -3.91 -5.04 21.89
CA ASP A 79 -4.05 -6.48 21.70
C ASP A 79 -4.07 -6.87 20.21
N ILE A 80 -4.19 -5.88 19.30
CA ILE A 80 -4.22 -6.10 17.85
C ILE A 80 -2.96 -6.79 17.33
N PRO A 81 -1.73 -6.45 17.77
CA PRO A 81 -0.53 -7.18 17.39
C PRO A 81 -0.59 -8.67 17.74
N GLU A 82 -0.91 -9.02 18.99
CA GLU A 82 -0.96 -10.43 19.43
C GLU A 82 -2.11 -11.20 18.76
N MET A 83 -3.26 -10.54 18.58
CA MET A 83 -4.36 -11.09 17.78
C MET A 83 -3.92 -11.37 16.34
N THR A 84 -3.20 -10.45 15.71
CA THR A 84 -2.69 -10.61 14.35
C THR A 84 -1.69 -11.77 14.29
N GLU A 85 -0.79 -11.88 15.26
CA GLU A 85 0.12 -13.03 15.41
C GLU A 85 -0.61 -14.37 15.55
N ALA A 86 -1.68 -14.41 16.34
CA ALA A 86 -2.50 -15.61 16.48
C ALA A 86 -3.13 -16.00 15.13
N VAL A 87 -3.60 -15.02 14.35
CA VAL A 87 -4.11 -15.27 12.99
C VAL A 87 -3.00 -15.75 12.06
N TYR A 88 -1.79 -15.19 12.11
CA TYR A 88 -0.63 -15.73 11.37
C TYR A 88 -0.42 -17.21 11.67
N ARG A 89 -0.36 -17.59 12.96
CA ARG A 89 -0.16 -18.98 13.40
C ARG A 89 -1.26 -19.93 12.91
N ALA A 90 -2.48 -19.43 12.74
CA ALA A 90 -3.60 -20.23 12.25
C ALA A 90 -3.63 -20.36 10.71
N ILE A 91 -3.24 -19.31 9.98
CA ILE A 91 -3.33 -19.26 8.52
C ILE A 91 -2.09 -19.86 7.83
N GLU A 92 -0.89 -19.67 8.37
CA GLU A 92 0.37 -20.13 7.76
C GLU A 92 0.38 -21.65 7.46
N PRO A 93 -0.09 -22.55 8.34
CA PRO A 93 -0.19 -23.99 8.02
C PRO A 93 -1.18 -24.32 6.88
N LEU A 94 -2.13 -23.44 6.59
CA LEU A 94 -3.15 -23.62 5.55
C LEU A 94 -2.72 -23.03 4.21
N ALA A 95 -1.74 -22.11 4.22
CA ALA A 95 -1.32 -21.28 3.08
C ALA A 95 -1.00 -22.10 1.83
N GLN A 96 -0.22 -23.16 1.97
CA GLN A 96 0.18 -24.02 0.85
C GLN A 96 -1.04 -24.62 0.12
N ARG A 97 -1.88 -25.36 0.85
CA ARG A 97 -3.01 -26.08 0.26
C ARG A 97 -4.00 -25.10 -0.34
N PHE A 98 -4.23 -23.99 0.36
CA PHE A 98 -5.05 -22.89 -0.11
C PHE A 98 -4.54 -22.33 -1.44
N LEU A 99 -3.24 -22.02 -1.56
CA LEU A 99 -2.66 -21.45 -2.77
C LEU A 99 -2.70 -22.43 -3.95
N ILE A 100 -2.36 -23.69 -3.71
CA ILE A 100 -2.40 -24.73 -4.75
C ILE A 100 -3.82 -24.89 -5.28
N ASP A 101 -4.81 -24.98 -4.39
CA ASP A 101 -6.22 -25.13 -4.76
C ASP A 101 -6.74 -23.87 -5.48
N TYR A 102 -6.45 -22.67 -4.96
CA TYR A 102 -6.87 -21.42 -5.60
C TYR A 102 -6.25 -21.25 -6.99
N VAL A 103 -4.94 -21.43 -7.13
CA VAL A 103 -4.24 -21.24 -8.40
C VAL A 103 -4.69 -22.26 -9.44
N SER A 104 -4.82 -23.55 -9.06
CA SER A 104 -5.25 -24.59 -10.01
C SER A 104 -6.68 -24.39 -10.51
N LYS A 105 -7.57 -23.86 -9.67
CA LYS A 105 -8.95 -23.53 -10.05
C LYS A 105 -9.04 -22.22 -10.84
N ALA A 106 -8.37 -21.16 -10.37
CA ALA A 106 -8.48 -19.83 -10.96
C ALA A 106 -7.67 -19.63 -12.24
N PHE A 107 -6.52 -20.30 -12.34
CA PHE A 107 -5.54 -20.14 -13.42
C PHE A 107 -5.03 -21.52 -13.87
N PRO A 108 -5.88 -22.34 -14.51
CA PRO A 108 -5.52 -23.71 -14.88
C PRO A 108 -4.37 -23.79 -15.92
N ASP A 109 -4.11 -22.69 -16.63
CA ASP A 109 -3.01 -22.54 -17.59
C ASP A 109 -1.72 -21.99 -16.93
N ALA A 110 -1.71 -21.79 -15.62
CA ALA A 110 -0.54 -21.34 -14.89
C ALA A 110 0.60 -22.37 -14.96
N GLY A 111 1.83 -21.88 -15.11
CA GLY A 111 3.04 -22.70 -15.09
C GLY A 111 3.40 -23.23 -13.70
N THR A 112 4.67 -23.61 -13.53
CA THR A 112 5.18 -24.15 -12.27
C THR A 112 5.07 -23.12 -11.14
N LEU A 113 4.22 -23.40 -10.16
CA LEU A 113 3.99 -22.52 -9.02
C LEU A 113 5.14 -22.58 -8.00
N TYR A 114 5.71 -21.41 -7.74
CA TYR A 114 6.52 -21.11 -6.57
C TYR A 114 5.78 -20.12 -5.70
N TYR A 115 5.79 -20.29 -4.39
CA TYR A 115 5.14 -19.34 -3.48
C TYR A 115 6.00 -19.08 -2.25
N GLU A 116 5.85 -17.89 -1.68
CA GLU A 116 6.38 -17.55 -0.37
C GLU A 116 5.63 -18.36 0.71
N GLU A 117 6.37 -19.11 1.53
CA GLU A 117 5.75 -19.98 2.56
C GLU A 117 4.87 -19.20 3.54
N THR A 118 5.32 -18.02 3.95
CA THR A 118 4.61 -17.19 4.93
C THR A 118 3.68 -16.20 4.22
N PRO A 119 2.35 -16.26 4.45
CA PRO A 119 1.42 -15.27 3.93
C PRO A 119 1.63 -13.90 4.58
N ASN A 120 0.92 -12.88 4.11
CA ASN A 120 0.82 -11.59 4.79
C ASN A 120 -0.60 -11.39 5.32
N VAL A 121 -0.74 -11.33 6.64
CA VAL A 121 -1.99 -10.99 7.34
C VAL A 121 -1.95 -9.52 7.75
N ARG A 122 -3.00 -8.75 7.42
CA ARG A 122 -3.07 -7.32 7.74
C ARG A 122 -4.42 -6.96 8.34
N PHE A 123 -4.40 -6.43 9.56
CA PHE A 123 -5.52 -5.72 10.19
C PHE A 123 -5.18 -4.24 10.20
N HIS A 124 -5.38 -3.58 9.06
CA HIS A 124 -5.04 -2.17 8.89
C HIS A 124 -6.14 -1.29 9.49
N ILE A 125 -5.92 -0.83 10.72
CA ILE A 125 -6.91 -0.09 11.54
C ILE A 125 -6.92 1.41 11.24
N PRO A 126 -7.96 2.17 11.67
CA PRO A 126 -8.02 3.61 11.48
C PRO A 126 -6.77 4.33 12.03
N TYR A 127 -6.23 5.27 11.24
CA TYR A 127 -4.96 5.92 11.52
C TYR A 127 -4.95 6.66 12.86
N ASP A 128 -6.02 7.37 13.20
CA ASP A 128 -6.07 8.15 14.44
C ASP A 128 -5.98 7.25 15.68
N ILE A 129 -6.57 6.05 15.62
CA ILE A 129 -6.43 5.01 16.64
C ILE A 129 -4.99 4.49 16.63
N ALA A 130 -4.47 4.14 15.45
CA ALA A 130 -3.13 3.57 15.36
C ALA A 130 -2.04 4.52 15.86
N ARG A 131 -2.17 5.81 15.55
CA ARG A 131 -1.22 6.86 15.91
C ARG A 131 -1.13 7.05 17.41
N ALA A 132 -2.26 6.97 18.12
CA ALA A 132 -2.31 7.04 19.58
C ALA A 132 -1.58 5.86 20.26
N HIS A 133 -1.41 4.74 19.55
CA HIS A 133 -0.83 3.49 20.04
C HIS A 133 0.46 3.09 19.30
N ALA A 134 1.13 4.03 18.62
CA ALA A 134 2.28 3.71 17.75
C ALA A 134 3.42 2.97 18.48
N ASN A 135 3.62 3.25 19.77
CA ASN A 135 4.63 2.56 20.59
C ASN A 135 4.27 1.11 20.87
N ASP A 136 2.97 0.80 21.02
CA ASP A 136 2.49 -0.56 21.28
C ASP A 136 2.72 -1.47 20.04
N PHE A 137 2.85 -0.88 18.84
CA PHE A 137 3.03 -1.61 17.58
C PHE A 137 4.47 -1.77 17.13
N LYS A 138 5.40 -1.03 17.75
CA LYS A 138 6.78 -0.93 17.28
C LYS A 138 7.47 -2.29 17.17
N SER A 139 7.40 -3.11 18.21
CA SER A 139 8.03 -4.44 18.24
C SER A 139 7.44 -5.37 17.17
N PHE A 140 6.13 -5.29 16.95
CA PHE A 140 5.44 -6.07 15.92
C PHE A 140 5.83 -5.61 14.51
N SER A 141 5.89 -4.30 14.23
CA SER A 141 6.38 -3.76 12.96
C SER A 141 7.84 -4.14 12.70
N GLU A 142 8.69 -4.12 13.72
CA GLU A 142 10.10 -4.56 13.61
C GLU A 142 10.21 -6.06 13.27
N ALA A 143 9.33 -6.89 13.83
CA ALA A 143 9.34 -8.35 13.62
C ALA A 143 8.69 -8.79 12.30
N ARG A 144 7.55 -8.18 11.91
CA ARG A 144 6.73 -8.57 10.75
C ARG A 144 6.83 -7.63 9.55
N GLY A 145 7.54 -6.52 9.71
CA GLY A 145 7.61 -5.44 8.73
C GLY A 145 6.45 -4.46 8.85
N GLU A 146 6.64 -3.29 8.24
CA GLU A 146 5.63 -2.23 8.17
C GLU A 146 4.42 -2.66 7.31
N GLY A 147 3.31 -1.93 7.42
CA GLY A 147 2.16 -2.14 6.54
C GLY A 147 1.13 -3.17 6.99
N LYS A 148 1.33 -3.79 8.16
CA LYS A 148 0.40 -4.82 8.69
C LYS A 148 -0.76 -4.22 9.47
N ILE A 149 -0.46 -3.25 10.33
CA ILE A 149 -1.43 -2.54 11.18
C ILE A 149 -1.66 -1.11 10.67
N THR A 150 -0.61 -0.48 10.13
CA THR A 150 -0.61 0.89 9.60
C THR A 150 -0.33 0.87 8.09
N ALA A 151 -0.44 2.03 7.44
CA ALA A 151 -0.17 2.15 6.01
C ALA A 151 1.34 2.04 5.72
N HIS A 152 1.69 1.31 4.66
CA HIS A 152 3.04 1.28 4.10
C HIS A 152 3.13 2.21 2.89
N GLY A 153 4.28 2.87 2.72
CA GLY A 153 4.52 3.80 1.62
C GLY A 153 4.61 3.11 0.26
N PRO A 154 4.68 3.89 -0.83
CA PRO A 154 4.88 3.32 -2.17
C PRO A 154 6.23 2.62 -2.27
N HIS A 155 6.21 1.37 -2.71
CA HIS A 155 7.39 0.52 -2.88
C HIS A 155 7.17 -0.50 -4.00
N ARG A 156 8.23 -1.24 -4.36
CA ARG A 156 8.14 -2.51 -5.08
C ARG A 156 8.56 -3.62 -4.15
N ASP A 157 7.98 -4.81 -4.28
CA ASP A 157 8.38 -5.95 -3.47
C ASP A 157 9.87 -6.29 -3.69
N SER A 158 10.39 -6.09 -4.91
CA SER A 158 11.79 -6.35 -5.22
C SER A 158 12.76 -5.43 -4.46
N TRP A 159 12.31 -4.25 -4.01
CA TRP A 159 13.06 -3.35 -3.14
C TRP A 159 13.11 -3.84 -1.70
N LEU A 160 12.25 -4.80 -1.35
CA LEU A 160 12.11 -5.49 -0.07
C LEU A 160 12.52 -6.97 -0.20
N ASP A 161 13.58 -7.27 -0.96
CA ASP A 161 14.21 -8.59 -1.01
C ASP A 161 13.32 -9.73 -1.53
N CYS A 162 12.32 -9.40 -2.35
CA CYS A 162 11.41 -10.35 -2.98
C CYS A 162 11.72 -10.53 -4.48
N PRO A 163 11.14 -11.57 -5.12
CA PRO A 163 11.31 -11.79 -6.55
C PRO A 163 10.70 -10.66 -7.40
N SER A 164 11.40 -10.27 -8.47
CA SER A 164 10.90 -9.31 -9.46
C SER A 164 10.08 -9.93 -10.58
N ASN A 165 9.94 -11.25 -10.65
CA ASN A 165 9.12 -11.96 -11.64
C ASN A 165 7.87 -12.60 -11.00
N GLY A 166 7.35 -11.98 -9.95
CA GLY A 166 6.25 -12.52 -9.18
C GLY A 166 4.91 -11.84 -9.45
N VAL A 167 3.85 -12.48 -8.96
CA VAL A 167 2.48 -11.97 -8.88
C VAL A 167 2.05 -11.95 -7.42
N ASN A 168 1.40 -10.86 -7.02
CA ASN A 168 0.69 -10.76 -5.76
C ASN A 168 -0.76 -11.26 -5.94
N LEU A 169 -1.22 -12.11 -5.03
CA LEU A 169 -2.64 -12.34 -4.78
C LEU A 169 -3.03 -11.63 -3.50
N TRP A 170 -3.94 -10.67 -3.59
CA TRP A 170 -4.36 -9.88 -2.44
C TRP A 170 -5.84 -10.10 -2.20
N PHE A 171 -6.18 -10.84 -1.14
CA PHE A 171 -7.54 -11.26 -0.84
C PHE A 171 -8.19 -10.38 0.22
N ALA A 172 -9.35 -9.83 -0.10
CA ALA A 172 -10.22 -9.18 0.86
C ALA A 172 -10.90 -10.26 1.73
N ILE A 173 -10.66 -10.25 3.04
CA ILE A 173 -11.37 -11.15 3.99
C ILE A 173 -12.48 -10.40 4.72
N GLY A 174 -12.26 -9.12 4.99
CA GLY A 174 -13.29 -8.12 5.25
C GLY A 174 -13.46 -7.16 4.07
N PRO A 175 -14.47 -6.27 4.11
CA PRO A 175 -14.64 -5.25 3.07
C PRO A 175 -13.44 -4.32 3.01
N VAL A 176 -13.17 -3.83 1.80
CA VAL A 176 -12.14 -2.82 1.51
C VAL A 176 -12.82 -1.66 0.82
N ARG A 177 -12.49 -0.45 1.28
CA ARG A 177 -13.12 0.79 0.82
C ARG A 177 -12.06 1.82 0.51
N ARG A 178 -12.39 2.73 -0.39
CA ARG A 178 -11.59 3.93 -0.63
C ARG A 178 -11.34 4.68 0.68
N GLY A 179 -10.07 4.91 0.99
CA GLY A 179 -9.62 5.45 2.26
C GLY A 179 -9.08 4.42 3.24
N ASN A 180 -9.05 3.12 2.90
CA ASN A 180 -8.23 2.13 3.60
C ASN A 180 -7.56 1.11 2.65
N GLY A 181 -7.75 1.24 1.34
CA GLY A 181 -7.43 0.24 0.32
C GLY A 181 -5.97 0.13 -0.09
N LEU A 182 -5.70 -0.84 -0.96
CA LEU A 182 -4.42 -0.99 -1.67
C LEU A 182 -4.37 0.06 -2.79
N THR A 183 -3.17 0.58 -3.04
CA THR A 183 -2.92 1.56 -4.11
C THR A 183 -1.93 0.96 -5.09
N VAL A 184 -2.25 0.95 -6.37
CA VAL A 184 -1.35 0.42 -7.41
C VAL A 184 -1.07 1.50 -8.46
N TYR A 185 0.20 1.81 -8.67
CA TYR A 185 0.65 2.84 -9.61
C TYR A 185 0.87 2.21 -11.00
N ALA A 186 -0.20 1.72 -11.62
CA ALA A 186 -0.13 0.91 -12.85
C ALA A 186 0.61 1.61 -14.00
N ARG A 187 0.45 2.93 -14.15
CA ARG A 187 1.16 3.74 -15.17
C ARG A 187 2.67 3.87 -14.94
N ASN A 188 3.15 3.53 -13.75
CA ASN A 188 4.57 3.56 -13.39
C ASN A 188 5.26 2.20 -13.53
N TYR A 189 4.57 1.18 -14.05
CA TYR A 189 5.16 -0.13 -14.33
C TYR A 189 6.30 -0.01 -15.34
N GLY A 190 7.42 -0.70 -15.10
CA GLY A 190 8.63 -0.59 -15.92
C GLY A 190 9.42 0.71 -15.74
N GLY A 191 8.94 1.66 -14.92
CA GLY A 191 9.67 2.89 -14.59
C GLY A 191 10.96 2.63 -13.79
N THR A 192 11.88 3.59 -13.77
CA THR A 192 13.08 3.56 -12.93
C THR A 192 12.92 4.61 -11.83
N PHE A 193 13.08 4.20 -10.57
CA PHE A 193 12.92 5.06 -9.40
C PHE A 193 14.07 4.84 -8.43
N LYS A 194 14.48 5.90 -7.74
CA LYS A 194 15.30 5.76 -6.53
C LYS A 194 14.40 5.36 -5.36
N TYR A 195 14.96 4.59 -4.44
CA TYR A 195 14.28 4.15 -3.24
C TYR A 195 15.24 4.17 -2.05
N LYS A 196 14.66 4.30 -0.86
CA LYS A 196 15.36 4.30 0.42
C LYS A 196 15.71 2.88 0.80
N ALA A 197 16.63 2.72 1.74
CA ALA A 197 16.96 1.41 2.28
C ALA A 197 15.83 0.79 3.12
N SER A 198 14.81 1.58 3.52
CA SER A 198 13.55 1.05 4.05
C SER A 198 12.73 0.28 3.01
N GLY A 199 13.05 0.44 1.72
CA GLY A 199 12.29 -0.09 0.59
C GLY A 199 11.21 0.86 0.08
N ASP A 200 10.90 1.98 0.76
CA ASP A 200 9.98 2.96 0.19
C ASP A 200 10.66 3.76 -0.93
N ILE A 201 9.84 4.29 -1.83
CA ILE A 201 10.27 5.26 -2.83
C ILE A 201 11.01 6.44 -2.19
N ALA A 202 12.05 6.92 -2.87
CA ALA A 202 12.86 8.03 -2.39
C ALA A 202 12.11 9.37 -2.49
N GLU A 203 12.52 10.33 -1.67
CA GLU A 203 12.01 11.69 -1.79
C GLU A 203 12.37 12.31 -3.15
N GLY A 204 11.43 13.08 -3.71
CA GLY A 204 11.58 13.75 -5.00
C GLY A 204 11.15 12.92 -6.20
N GLU A 205 10.98 11.60 -6.05
CA GLU A 205 10.42 10.75 -7.10
C GLU A 205 8.93 11.08 -7.31
N SER A 206 8.52 11.19 -8.58
CA SER A 206 7.14 11.50 -8.95
C SER A 206 6.42 10.24 -9.40
N LEU A 207 5.25 10.01 -8.83
CA LEU A 207 4.35 8.92 -9.22
C LEU A 207 3.16 9.49 -9.98
N SER A 208 2.59 8.69 -10.88
CA SER A 208 1.29 9.01 -11.47
C SER A 208 0.21 8.87 -10.41
N PRO A 209 -1.00 9.43 -10.60
CA PRO A 209 -2.13 9.06 -9.74
C PRO A 209 -2.34 7.53 -9.75
N PRO A 210 -2.52 6.88 -8.59
CA PRO A 210 -2.68 5.44 -8.48
C PRO A 210 -4.12 5.01 -8.74
N GLU A 211 -4.27 3.71 -8.95
CA GLU A 211 -5.55 3.01 -8.92
C GLU A 211 -5.85 2.57 -7.47
N THR A 212 -7.12 2.66 -7.07
CA THR A 212 -7.63 2.21 -5.76
C THR A 212 -8.87 1.36 -5.96
N PHE A 213 -9.15 0.46 -5.02
CA PHE A 213 -10.14 -0.60 -5.23
C PHE A 213 -11.10 -0.70 -4.05
N ASP A 214 -12.40 -0.68 -4.34
CA ASP A 214 -13.44 -1.14 -3.42
C ASP A 214 -13.66 -2.63 -3.65
N LEU A 215 -13.63 -3.42 -2.58
CA LEU A 215 -13.69 -4.87 -2.63
C LEU A 215 -14.64 -5.41 -1.58
N GLU A 216 -15.40 -6.42 -1.98
CA GLU A 216 -16.19 -7.22 -1.04
C GLU A 216 -15.36 -8.38 -0.49
N PRO A 217 -15.71 -8.92 0.70
CA PRO A 217 -15.10 -10.15 1.19
C PRO A 217 -15.09 -11.22 0.11
N GLY A 218 -13.94 -11.83 -0.15
CA GLY A 218 -13.72 -12.86 -1.15
C GLY A 218 -13.23 -12.39 -2.52
N ASP A 219 -13.22 -11.08 -2.77
CA ASP A 219 -12.55 -10.51 -3.95
C ASP A 219 -11.02 -10.63 -3.85
N CYS A 220 -10.35 -10.69 -5.00
CA CYS A 220 -8.89 -10.79 -5.10
C CYS A 220 -8.34 -9.75 -6.09
N ILE A 221 -7.31 -9.00 -5.69
CA ILE A 221 -6.50 -8.19 -6.63
C ILE A 221 -5.28 -9.01 -7.06
N LEU A 222 -5.01 -9.02 -8.36
CA LEU A 222 -3.78 -9.52 -8.94
C LEU A 222 -2.99 -8.38 -9.55
N PHE A 223 -1.71 -8.33 -9.19
CA PHE A 223 -0.78 -7.37 -9.75
C PHE A 223 0.66 -7.90 -9.66
N HIS A 224 1.54 -7.36 -10.48
CA HIS A 224 2.95 -7.77 -10.52
C HIS A 224 3.72 -7.32 -9.26
N THR A 225 4.65 -8.12 -8.74
CA THR A 225 5.46 -7.77 -7.54
C THR A 225 6.33 -6.51 -7.73
N ASP A 226 6.83 -6.31 -8.95
CA ASP A 226 7.57 -5.12 -9.38
C ASP A 226 6.69 -3.93 -9.85
N GLN A 227 5.38 -3.94 -9.61
CA GLN A 227 4.58 -2.71 -9.70
C GLN A 227 4.78 -1.87 -8.44
N VAL A 228 4.91 -0.54 -8.61
CA VAL A 228 4.91 0.35 -7.44
C VAL A 228 3.52 0.30 -6.83
N HIS A 229 3.45 0.00 -5.53
CA HIS A 229 2.21 -0.11 -4.80
C HIS A 229 2.40 0.29 -3.33
N GLY A 230 1.30 0.51 -2.62
CA GLY A 230 1.30 0.99 -1.25
C GLY A 230 -0.08 0.86 -0.62
N SER A 231 -0.27 1.39 0.58
CA SER A 231 -1.60 1.49 1.19
C SER A 231 -2.06 2.95 1.23
N GLU A 232 -3.36 3.18 1.02
CA GLU A 232 -3.96 4.42 1.47
C GLU A 232 -3.76 4.55 2.98
N LEU A 233 -3.67 5.77 3.49
CA LEU A 233 -3.77 5.98 4.94
C LEU A 233 -5.18 5.60 5.37
N ASN A 234 -5.34 4.71 6.36
CA ASN A 234 -6.68 4.37 6.83
C ASN A 234 -7.35 5.58 7.49
N ARG A 235 -8.22 6.25 6.74
CA ARG A 235 -8.85 7.53 7.08
C ARG A 235 -10.37 7.39 7.26
N ILE A 236 -10.86 6.16 7.38
CA ILE A 236 -12.26 5.83 7.60
C ILE A 236 -12.39 4.98 8.86
N ASN A 237 -13.61 4.86 9.40
CA ASN A 237 -13.87 4.10 10.62
C ASN A 237 -14.07 2.59 10.36
N GLU A 238 -13.18 2.00 9.56
CA GLU A 238 -13.23 0.58 9.17
C GLU A 238 -11.83 -0.03 9.14
N THR A 239 -11.61 -1.12 9.86
CA THR A 239 -10.39 -1.94 9.76
C THR A 239 -10.40 -2.72 8.44
N ARG A 240 -9.37 -2.56 7.62
CA ARG A 240 -9.17 -3.44 6.47
C ARG A 240 -8.53 -4.74 6.92
N PHE A 241 -9.24 -5.86 6.74
CA PHE A 241 -8.70 -7.19 6.98
C PHE A 241 -8.46 -7.95 5.67
N VAL A 242 -7.18 -8.18 5.36
CA VAL A 242 -6.74 -8.81 4.11
C VAL A 242 -5.65 -9.85 4.36
N ILE A 243 -5.65 -10.88 3.52
CA ILE A 243 -4.58 -11.88 3.48
C ILE A 243 -3.99 -11.85 2.07
N SER A 244 -2.68 -11.71 1.95
CA SER A 244 -2.02 -11.70 0.64
C SER A 244 -0.89 -12.71 0.55
N PHE A 245 -0.65 -13.18 -0.66
CA PHE A 245 0.39 -14.13 -0.99
C PHE A 245 1.21 -13.61 -2.15
N ARG A 246 2.48 -13.97 -2.17
CA ARG A 246 3.38 -13.70 -3.29
C ARG A 246 3.82 -15.01 -3.90
N MET A 247 3.82 -15.05 -5.23
CA MET A 247 4.09 -16.25 -5.99
C MET A 247 4.81 -15.92 -7.29
N ALA A 248 5.44 -16.92 -7.89
CA ALA A 248 6.04 -16.86 -9.22
C ALA A 248 5.66 -18.12 -10.00
N PHE A 249 5.58 -18.00 -11.32
CA PHE A 249 5.20 -19.11 -12.23
C PHE A 249 6.38 -19.68 -13.01
N GLU A 250 7.57 -19.21 -12.64
CA GLU A 250 8.88 -19.65 -13.09
C GLU A 250 9.81 -19.59 -11.87
N LYS A 251 11.07 -20.04 -12.04
CA LYS A 251 12.09 -19.93 -10.99
C LYS A 251 12.14 -18.47 -10.47
N PRO A 252 11.92 -18.21 -9.17
CA PRO A 252 11.88 -16.85 -8.63
C PRO A 252 13.19 -16.12 -8.87
N HIS A 253 13.15 -14.87 -9.33
CA HIS A 253 14.33 -14.05 -9.61
C HIS A 253 14.47 -12.92 -8.60
N PHE A 254 15.48 -12.98 -7.73
CA PHE A 254 15.76 -11.96 -6.72
C PHE A 254 16.85 -10.98 -7.22
N PRO A 255 16.50 -9.76 -7.67
CA PRO A 255 17.48 -8.83 -8.24
C PRO A 255 18.41 -8.21 -7.19
N ASN A 256 17.89 -8.01 -5.97
CA ASN A 256 18.58 -7.34 -4.88
C ASN A 256 19.10 -8.37 -3.87
N ARG A 257 18.41 -8.52 -2.73
CA ARG A 257 18.72 -9.56 -1.75
C ARG A 257 17.65 -10.65 -1.76
N HIS A 258 17.93 -11.69 -1.00
CA HIS A 258 17.06 -12.83 -0.84
C HIS A 258 16.82 -13.02 0.67
N PHE A 259 15.60 -12.73 1.10
CA PHE A 259 15.17 -12.90 2.48
C PHE A 259 14.03 -13.91 2.60
N HIS A 260 13.04 -13.82 1.70
CA HIS A 260 11.83 -14.62 1.75
C HIS A 260 12.04 -16.02 1.19
N ARG A 261 11.53 -17.03 1.89
CA ARG A 261 11.65 -18.43 1.49
C ARG A 261 10.53 -18.80 0.50
N TYR A 262 10.95 -19.14 -0.72
CA TYR A 262 10.05 -19.60 -1.77
C TYR A 262 10.20 -21.10 -1.98
N VAL A 263 9.07 -21.81 -2.09
CA VAL A 263 9.02 -23.26 -2.32
C VAL A 263 8.27 -23.59 -3.61
N ARG A 264 8.69 -24.66 -4.28
CA ARG A 264 8.05 -25.20 -5.47
C ARG A 264 6.88 -26.11 -5.09
N ALA A 265 5.66 -25.77 -5.49
CA ALA A 265 4.43 -26.38 -4.98
C ALA A 265 4.32 -27.90 -5.23
N ASP A 266 4.72 -28.38 -6.40
CA ASP A 266 4.69 -29.80 -6.79
C ASP A 266 5.65 -30.69 -5.98
N LEU A 267 6.67 -30.10 -5.35
CA LEU A 267 7.63 -30.85 -4.53
C LEU A 267 7.18 -31.00 -3.08
N VAL A 268 6.32 -30.10 -2.57
CA VAL A 268 6.07 -30.00 -1.13
C VAL A 268 5.37 -31.24 -0.56
N ASP A 269 4.46 -31.85 -1.34
CA ASP A 269 3.80 -33.11 -0.96
C ASP A 269 4.48 -34.37 -1.53
N SER A 270 5.68 -34.22 -2.10
CA SER A 270 6.45 -35.32 -2.70
C SER A 270 7.51 -35.87 -1.73
N PRO A 271 8.07 -37.07 -1.99
CA PRO A 271 9.25 -37.57 -1.26
C PRO A 271 10.48 -36.65 -1.36
N LEU A 272 10.46 -35.66 -2.27
CA LEU A 272 11.51 -34.68 -2.49
C LEU A 272 11.17 -33.31 -1.86
N SER A 273 10.26 -33.25 -0.89
CA SER A 273 9.85 -32.01 -0.21
C SER A 273 11.02 -31.23 0.42
N PHE A 274 12.06 -31.92 0.89
CA PHE A 274 13.29 -31.31 1.38
C PHE A 274 14.06 -30.49 0.32
N LEU A 275 13.76 -30.70 -0.97
CA LEU A 275 14.30 -29.94 -2.09
C LEU A 275 13.38 -28.81 -2.57
N ALA A 276 12.18 -28.64 -2.00
CA ALA A 276 11.19 -27.68 -2.49
C ALA A 276 11.68 -26.23 -2.51
N ALA A 277 12.52 -25.84 -1.53
CA ALA A 277 13.13 -24.51 -1.46
C ALA A 277 14.43 -24.36 -2.27
N ALA A 278 15.03 -25.48 -2.71
CA ALA A 278 16.35 -25.47 -3.32
C ALA A 278 16.43 -24.59 -4.58
N PRO A 279 15.44 -24.55 -5.50
CA PRO A 279 15.51 -23.67 -6.66
C PRO A 279 15.58 -22.17 -6.32
N ALA A 280 14.94 -21.74 -5.23
CA ALA A 280 15.03 -20.36 -4.78
C ALA A 280 16.39 -20.10 -4.11
N MET A 281 16.84 -21.01 -3.24
CA MET A 281 18.06 -20.84 -2.44
C MET A 281 19.36 -20.98 -3.23
N LEU A 282 19.39 -21.83 -4.26
CA LEU A 282 20.56 -22.06 -5.13
C LEU A 282 20.67 -20.95 -6.19
N GLN A 283 20.84 -19.72 -5.72
CA GLN A 283 20.99 -18.52 -6.54
C GLN A 283 22.13 -17.65 -6.02
N PRO A 284 22.90 -16.99 -6.91
CA PRO A 284 23.96 -16.07 -6.49
C PRO A 284 23.48 -14.93 -5.56
N SER A 285 22.23 -14.50 -5.72
CA SER A 285 21.57 -13.49 -4.88
C SER A 285 21.50 -13.91 -3.40
N TYR A 286 21.34 -15.20 -3.11
CA TYR A 286 21.29 -15.71 -1.73
C TYR A 286 22.64 -15.53 -1.02
N VAL A 287 23.74 -15.91 -1.68
CA VAL A 287 25.10 -15.74 -1.14
C VAL A 287 25.44 -14.26 -1.00
N ARG A 288 25.14 -13.44 -2.03
CA ARG A 288 25.33 -11.99 -1.98
C ARG A 288 24.59 -11.36 -0.80
N SER A 289 23.36 -11.81 -0.56
CA SER A 289 22.52 -11.33 0.54
C SER A 289 23.11 -11.66 1.92
N LEU A 290 23.69 -12.86 2.10
CA LEU A 290 24.39 -13.23 3.33
C LEU A 290 25.61 -12.34 3.58
N ILE A 291 26.44 -12.11 2.55
CA ILE A 291 27.62 -11.25 2.65
C ILE A 291 27.20 -9.82 3.01
N GLN A 292 26.21 -9.27 2.32
CA GLN A 292 25.76 -7.89 2.54
C GLN A 292 25.21 -7.70 3.97
N ARG A 293 24.43 -8.66 4.48
CA ARG A 293 23.93 -8.63 5.87
C ARG A 293 25.05 -8.71 6.90
N ALA A 294 26.07 -9.54 6.65
CA ALA A 294 27.23 -9.63 7.53
C ALA A 294 28.01 -8.31 7.56
N GLN A 295 28.22 -7.69 6.40
CA GLN A 295 28.86 -6.38 6.30
C GLN A 295 28.06 -5.29 7.03
N GLU A 296 26.74 -5.20 6.81
CA GLU A 296 25.90 -4.20 7.49
C GLU A 296 25.91 -4.34 9.01
N LYS A 297 25.99 -5.57 9.54
CA LYS A 297 26.14 -5.80 10.98
C LYS A 297 27.46 -5.29 11.53
N LEU A 298 28.52 -5.27 10.72
CA LEU A 298 29.87 -4.85 11.12
C LEU A 298 30.06 -3.34 11.00
N VAL A 299 29.69 -2.76 9.85
CA VAL A 299 30.02 -1.36 9.51
C VAL A 299 28.81 -0.43 9.47
N GLY A 300 27.61 -0.95 9.78
CA GLY A 300 26.37 -0.24 9.59
C GLY A 300 25.91 -0.23 8.12
N ARG A 301 24.65 0.10 7.90
CA ARG A 301 24.08 0.26 6.57
C ARG A 301 24.44 1.64 6.01
N PRO A 302 24.85 1.74 4.72
CA PRO A 302 25.11 3.04 4.11
C PRO A 302 23.84 3.92 4.12
N PRO A 303 23.99 5.25 4.28
CA PRO A 303 22.84 6.15 4.24
C PRO A 303 22.22 6.17 2.84
N ASP A 304 20.94 6.55 2.79
CA ASP A 304 20.24 6.74 1.52
C ASP A 304 20.94 7.79 0.67
N ALA A 305 20.90 7.59 -0.65
CA ALA A 305 21.36 8.60 -1.58
C ALA A 305 20.57 9.91 -1.34
N PRO A 306 21.23 11.08 -1.40
CA PRO A 306 20.55 12.34 -1.20
C PRO A 306 19.43 12.50 -2.23
N ALA A 307 18.27 12.96 -1.76
CA ALA A 307 17.15 13.29 -2.61
C ALA A 307 17.55 14.32 -3.66
N ALA A 308 17.00 14.22 -4.87
CA ALA A 308 17.16 15.26 -5.86
C ALA A 308 16.60 16.58 -5.31
N PRO A 309 17.23 17.74 -5.61
CA PRO A 309 16.69 19.01 -5.18
C PRO A 309 15.27 19.17 -5.74
N PRO A 310 14.31 19.60 -4.92
CA PRO A 310 12.94 19.73 -5.35
C PRO A 310 12.81 20.72 -6.51
N GLU A 311 11.95 20.41 -7.49
CA GLU A 311 11.56 21.39 -8.50
C GLU A 311 10.85 22.57 -7.83
N MET A 312 11.20 23.78 -8.28
CA MET A 312 10.61 25.04 -7.84
C MET A 312 10.35 25.89 -9.07
N ILE A 313 9.08 26.25 -9.29
CA ILE A 313 8.67 27.04 -10.46
C ILE A 313 8.37 28.50 -10.13
N GLY A 314 8.42 28.87 -8.84
CA GLY A 314 8.19 30.22 -8.35
C GLY A 314 9.38 31.15 -8.53
N VAL A 315 9.10 32.42 -8.79
CA VAL A 315 10.07 33.51 -8.82
C VAL A 315 9.80 34.41 -7.61
N GLU A 316 10.77 34.50 -6.71
CA GLU A 316 10.68 35.33 -5.50
C GLU A 316 11.12 36.77 -5.80
N ALA A 317 10.29 37.75 -5.46
CA ALA A 317 10.60 39.17 -5.58
C ALA A 317 9.79 39.98 -4.56
N ASN A 318 10.46 40.89 -3.84
CA ASN A 318 9.83 41.80 -2.88
C ASN A 318 8.95 41.08 -1.82
N GLY A 319 9.37 39.90 -1.36
CA GLY A 319 8.62 39.10 -0.38
C GLY A 319 7.41 38.35 -0.94
N LEU A 320 7.11 38.48 -2.24
CA LEU A 320 6.09 37.71 -2.93
C LEU A 320 6.71 36.61 -3.77
N VAL A 321 5.92 35.58 -4.07
CA VAL A 321 6.30 34.53 -5.01
C VAL A 321 5.33 34.50 -6.18
N THR A 322 5.86 34.53 -7.39
CA THR A 322 5.05 34.58 -8.62
C THR A 322 5.31 33.40 -9.52
N VAL A 323 4.27 32.91 -10.18
CA VAL A 323 4.38 31.86 -11.20
C VAL A 323 3.36 32.09 -12.30
N ASP A 324 3.71 31.76 -13.53
CA ASP A 324 2.78 31.78 -14.66
C ASP A 324 1.67 30.74 -14.46
N LEU A 325 0.41 31.14 -14.61
CA LEU A 325 -0.75 30.24 -14.47
C LEU A 325 -0.66 29.05 -15.43
N ALA A 326 -0.08 29.24 -16.62
CA ALA A 326 0.08 28.17 -17.60
C ALA A 326 1.00 27.03 -17.13
N LYS A 327 1.90 27.29 -16.16
CA LYS A 327 2.77 26.26 -15.56
C LYS A 327 2.05 25.42 -14.49
N VAL A 328 0.82 25.78 -14.14
CA VAL A 328 -0.01 25.07 -13.16
C VAL A 328 -1.32 24.65 -13.83
N PRO A 329 -1.33 23.50 -14.54
CA PRO A 329 -2.55 22.96 -15.14
C PRO A 329 -3.63 22.68 -14.08
N VAL A 330 -4.91 22.73 -14.47
CA VAL A 330 -6.01 22.28 -13.62
C VAL A 330 -5.81 20.80 -13.25
N GLY A 331 -6.09 20.46 -11.98
CA GLY A 331 -5.84 19.12 -11.44
C GLY A 331 -4.41 18.91 -10.95
N SER A 332 -3.52 19.91 -11.07
CA SER A 332 -2.11 19.76 -10.67
C SER A 332 -1.77 20.45 -9.35
N VAL A 333 -0.75 19.90 -8.70
CA VAL A 333 -0.04 20.55 -7.60
C VAL A 333 1.39 20.78 -8.09
N ARG A 334 1.97 21.95 -7.81
CA ARG A 334 3.31 22.33 -8.25
C ARG A 334 4.10 22.97 -7.13
N GLY A 335 5.37 22.58 -7.01
CA GLY A 335 6.30 23.14 -6.04
C GLY A 335 6.63 24.59 -6.38
N LEU A 336 6.21 25.52 -5.54
CA LEU A 336 6.44 26.95 -5.75
C LEU A 336 7.80 27.36 -5.19
N THR A 337 8.08 26.95 -3.95
CA THR A 337 9.36 27.12 -3.25
C THR A 337 9.77 25.80 -2.57
N LYS A 338 10.83 25.83 -1.76
CA LYS A 338 11.20 24.66 -0.92
C LYS A 338 10.11 24.27 0.09
N THR A 339 9.25 25.21 0.48
CA THR A 339 8.29 25.04 1.58
C THR A 339 6.84 25.21 1.16
N LEU A 340 6.56 25.78 -0.02
CA LEU A 340 5.22 26.02 -0.53
C LEU A 340 4.98 25.32 -1.86
N CYS A 341 3.73 24.91 -2.06
CA CYS A 341 3.20 24.48 -3.34
C CYS A 341 1.93 25.26 -3.67
N VAL A 342 1.56 25.27 -4.94
CA VAL A 342 0.29 25.78 -5.42
C VAL A 342 -0.50 24.63 -6.04
N ALA A 343 -1.78 24.54 -5.70
CA ALA A 343 -2.72 23.58 -6.26
C ALA A 343 -3.78 24.33 -7.07
N ARG A 344 -4.02 23.90 -8.31
CA ARG A 344 -5.10 24.43 -9.15
C ARG A 344 -6.20 23.38 -9.25
N LEU A 345 -7.30 23.62 -8.54
CA LEU A 345 -8.40 22.67 -8.39
C LEU A 345 -9.40 22.77 -9.54
N SER A 346 -9.60 23.99 -10.05
CA SER A 346 -10.48 24.30 -11.18
C SER A 346 -9.89 25.47 -11.98
N GLU A 347 -10.62 25.97 -12.97
CA GLU A 347 -10.19 27.16 -13.72
C GLU A 347 -10.03 28.39 -12.82
N THR A 348 -10.85 28.51 -11.78
CA THR A 348 -10.92 29.66 -10.88
C THR A 348 -10.36 29.38 -9.48
N ASP A 349 -10.29 28.12 -9.07
CA ASP A 349 -9.92 27.74 -7.70
C ASP A 349 -8.45 27.37 -7.62
N ILE A 350 -7.68 28.25 -6.98
CA ILE A 350 -6.24 28.12 -6.77
C ILE A 350 -5.95 28.35 -5.31
N VAL A 351 -5.14 27.48 -4.72
CA VAL A 351 -4.71 27.60 -3.32
C VAL A 351 -3.21 27.39 -3.20
N ALA A 352 -2.58 28.16 -2.32
CA ALA A 352 -1.18 27.99 -1.95
C ALA A 352 -1.08 27.39 -0.53
N VAL A 353 -0.35 26.28 -0.41
CA VAL A 353 -0.26 25.50 0.83
C VAL A 353 1.17 25.04 1.13
N SER A 354 1.43 24.62 2.37
CA SER A 354 2.68 23.96 2.76
C SER A 354 2.96 22.75 1.88
N ARG A 355 4.20 22.63 1.40
CA ARG A 355 4.64 21.62 0.44
C ARG A 355 4.70 20.20 1.00
N ARG A 356 5.04 20.04 2.28
CA ARG A 356 5.27 18.72 2.88
C ARG A 356 4.01 18.20 3.56
N CYS A 357 3.65 16.97 3.21
CA CYS A 357 2.53 16.27 3.83
C CYS A 357 2.82 16.06 5.34
N PRO A 358 1.90 16.45 6.23
CA PRO A 358 2.10 16.35 7.68
C PRO A 358 2.12 14.91 8.21
N HIS A 359 1.75 13.93 7.39
CA HIS A 359 1.79 12.51 7.77
C HIS A 359 3.22 11.95 7.77
N ALA A 360 3.81 11.81 6.58
CA ALA A 360 5.10 11.15 6.40
C ALA A 360 6.13 12.04 5.67
N GLY A 361 5.84 13.33 5.46
CA GLY A 361 6.76 14.25 4.77
C GLY A 361 6.74 14.17 3.25
N GLY A 362 5.80 13.43 2.66
CA GLY A 362 5.63 13.33 1.21
C GLY A 362 5.53 14.72 0.54
N ASP A 363 6.18 14.89 -0.60
CA ASP A 363 6.17 16.16 -1.34
C ASP A 363 4.86 16.31 -2.12
N LEU A 364 3.99 17.24 -1.69
CA LEU A 364 2.71 17.49 -2.35
C LEU A 364 2.89 18.05 -3.76
N ALA A 365 4.05 18.59 -4.13
CA ALA A 365 4.35 18.96 -5.50
C ALA A 365 4.30 17.77 -6.48
N ASN A 366 4.48 16.55 -5.98
CA ASN A 366 4.34 15.30 -6.74
C ASN A 366 2.91 14.72 -6.64
N GLY A 367 2.02 15.39 -5.91
CA GLY A 367 0.61 15.04 -5.78
C GLY A 367 -0.25 15.60 -6.92
N TRP A 368 -1.57 15.55 -6.72
CA TRP A 368 -2.56 16.05 -7.67
C TRP A 368 -3.75 16.64 -6.95
N ALA A 369 -4.60 17.36 -7.69
CA ALA A 369 -5.88 17.80 -7.23
C ALA A 369 -6.98 16.91 -7.82
N GLU A 370 -7.86 16.40 -6.96
CA GLU A 370 -8.95 15.51 -7.35
C GLU A 370 -10.16 15.76 -6.45
N HIS A 371 -11.37 15.73 -7.01
CA HIS A 371 -12.61 15.90 -6.25
C HIS A 371 -12.61 17.14 -5.33
N GLY A 372 -11.99 18.24 -5.80
CA GLY A 372 -11.86 19.48 -5.02
C GLY A 372 -10.90 19.40 -3.83
N LYS A 373 -10.04 18.39 -3.76
CA LYS A 373 -9.06 18.16 -2.69
C LYS A 373 -7.64 18.12 -3.24
N ILE A 374 -6.66 18.43 -2.40
CA ILE A 374 -5.23 18.22 -2.67
C ILE A 374 -4.86 16.82 -2.18
N VAL A 375 -4.30 15.96 -3.02
CA VAL A 375 -4.04 14.55 -2.69
C VAL A 375 -2.53 14.28 -2.61
N CYS A 376 -2.09 13.73 -1.48
CA CYS A 376 -0.71 13.32 -1.26
C CYS A 376 -0.33 12.10 -2.11
N PRO A 377 0.84 12.10 -2.77
CA PRO A 377 1.24 11.03 -3.69
C PRO A 377 1.74 9.74 -3.03
N TRP A 378 1.79 9.67 -1.69
CA TRP A 378 2.27 8.47 -0.99
C TRP A 378 1.13 7.61 -0.48
N HIS A 379 0.29 8.17 0.39
CA HIS A 379 -0.80 7.43 1.06
C HIS A 379 -2.19 7.91 0.64
N ASN A 380 -2.30 8.64 -0.48
CA ASN A 380 -3.55 9.21 -1.01
C ASN A 380 -4.36 10.02 0.01
N LEU A 381 -3.67 10.66 0.96
CA LEU A 381 -4.32 11.49 1.97
C LEU A 381 -4.87 12.76 1.31
N PRO A 382 -6.20 12.97 1.28
CA PRO A 382 -6.78 14.18 0.72
C PRO A 382 -6.77 15.30 1.77
N PHE A 383 -6.57 16.52 1.32
CA PHE A 383 -6.66 17.73 2.11
C PHE A 383 -7.72 18.65 1.54
N ASP A 384 -8.56 19.15 2.45
CA ASP A 384 -9.51 20.19 2.14
C ASP A 384 -8.77 21.52 1.87
N PRO A 385 -8.98 22.15 0.70
CA PRO A 385 -8.24 23.35 0.31
C PRO A 385 -8.65 24.59 1.11
N ALA A 386 -9.88 24.62 1.64
CA ALA A 386 -10.41 25.74 2.41
C ALA A 386 -9.96 25.72 3.86
N THR A 387 -9.67 24.55 4.43
CA THR A 387 -9.29 24.38 5.84
C THR A 387 -7.88 23.84 6.04
N GLY A 388 -7.27 23.26 5.01
CA GLY A 388 -6.00 22.54 5.06
C GLY A 388 -6.11 21.17 5.76
N ARG A 389 -7.29 20.76 6.25
CA ARG A 389 -7.44 19.55 7.07
C ARG A 389 -7.54 18.30 6.22
N SER A 390 -7.02 17.20 6.75
CA SER A 390 -7.30 15.84 6.24
C SER A 390 -8.42 15.19 7.06
N PRO A 391 -8.99 14.06 6.61
CA PRO A 391 -9.94 13.29 7.43
C PRO A 391 -9.33 12.67 8.69
N CYS A 392 -7.99 12.57 8.79
CA CYS A 392 -7.31 12.11 10.00
C CYS A 392 -7.14 13.28 10.98
N SER A 393 -7.84 13.21 12.11
CA SER A 393 -7.93 14.26 13.12
C SER A 393 -6.65 14.47 13.93
N THR A 394 -5.79 13.44 14.01
CA THR A 394 -4.50 13.52 14.71
C THR A 394 -3.40 14.21 13.90
N LEU A 395 -3.64 14.48 12.61
CA LEU A 395 -2.70 15.20 11.75
C LEU A 395 -2.98 16.71 11.77
N PRO A 396 -1.94 17.55 11.84
CA PRO A 396 -2.12 18.99 11.68
C PRO A 396 -2.59 19.32 10.26
N PRO A 397 -3.35 20.42 10.07
CA PRO A 397 -3.72 20.89 8.74
C PRO A 397 -2.50 21.42 7.98
N LEU A 398 -2.59 21.44 6.65
CA LEU A 398 -1.67 22.19 5.81
C LEU A 398 -1.73 23.69 6.15
N HIS A 399 -0.56 24.33 6.17
CA HIS A 399 -0.47 25.78 6.28
C HIS A 399 -0.94 26.40 4.97
N ARG A 400 -1.89 27.34 5.02
CA ARG A 400 -2.39 28.04 3.84
C ARG A 400 -1.90 29.49 3.84
N VAL A 401 -1.57 30.01 2.68
CA VAL A 401 -1.15 31.40 2.48
C VAL A 401 -1.97 32.05 1.39
N ASP A 402 -2.07 33.37 1.43
CA ASP A 402 -2.84 34.15 0.47
C ASP A 402 -2.27 33.97 -0.94
N CYS A 403 -3.16 33.74 -1.91
CA CYS A 403 -2.80 33.74 -3.31
C CYS A 403 -3.93 34.33 -4.16
N ARG A 404 -3.55 34.95 -5.27
CA ARG A 404 -4.49 35.54 -6.24
C ARG A 404 -3.95 35.43 -7.65
N VAL A 405 -4.86 35.41 -8.63
CA VAL A 405 -4.50 35.48 -10.05
C VAL A 405 -4.60 36.93 -10.52
N VAL A 406 -3.54 37.42 -11.16
CA VAL A 406 -3.46 38.76 -11.77
C VAL A 406 -2.72 38.63 -13.08
N ASP A 407 -3.32 39.09 -14.18
CA ASP A 407 -2.71 39.13 -15.52
C ASP A 407 -2.04 37.81 -15.93
N GLY A 408 -2.75 36.69 -15.72
CA GLY A 408 -2.25 35.35 -16.07
C GLY A 408 -1.15 34.81 -15.15
N ARG A 409 -0.87 35.46 -14.01
CA ARG A 409 0.10 34.99 -13.03
C ARG A 409 -0.56 34.73 -11.69
N ILE A 410 -0.11 33.67 -11.02
CA ILE A 410 -0.44 33.41 -9.63
C ILE A 410 0.57 34.16 -8.78
N ILE A 411 0.08 35.04 -7.90
CA ILE A 411 0.86 35.79 -6.93
C ILE A 411 0.53 35.21 -5.56
N VAL A 412 1.56 34.79 -4.83
CA VAL A 412 1.46 34.22 -3.49
C VAL A 412 2.19 35.16 -2.52
N ASP A 413 1.57 35.43 -1.37
CA ASP A 413 2.16 36.15 -0.24
C ASP A 413 2.45 35.16 0.90
N PRO A 414 3.69 34.66 1.04
CA PRO A 414 4.07 33.72 2.09
C PRO A 414 3.88 34.27 3.52
N ALA A 415 3.88 35.59 3.70
CA ALA A 415 3.75 36.21 5.01
C ALA A 415 2.27 36.31 5.44
N LYS A 416 1.34 36.38 4.48
CA LYS A 416 -0.10 36.44 4.74
C LYS A 416 -0.69 35.03 4.92
N VAL A 417 -0.46 34.46 6.09
CA VAL A 417 -1.04 33.17 6.49
C VAL A 417 -2.56 33.29 6.64
N LEU A 418 -3.30 32.38 6.00
CA LEU A 418 -4.75 32.33 6.10
C LEU A 418 -5.17 31.60 7.39
N GLY A 419 -6.06 32.23 8.16
CA GLY A 419 -6.53 31.70 9.43
C GLY A 419 -7.26 30.36 9.33
N ARG A 420 -7.42 29.69 10.49
CA ARG A 420 -8.29 28.53 10.61
C ARG A 420 -9.72 28.97 10.34
N VAL A 421 -10.35 28.44 9.29
CA VAL A 421 -11.81 28.50 9.17
C VAL A 421 -12.34 27.63 10.31
N GLN A 422 -13.07 28.22 11.26
CA GLN A 422 -13.79 27.43 12.24
C GLN A 422 -14.82 26.59 11.46
N PRO A 423 -14.93 25.28 11.72
CA PRO A 423 -16.03 24.52 11.13
C PRO A 423 -17.34 25.17 11.57
N GLU A 424 -18.27 25.39 10.64
CA GLU A 424 -19.64 25.72 11.04
C GLU A 424 -20.15 24.62 11.99
N PRO A 425 -20.81 24.97 13.10
CA PRO A 425 -21.39 23.98 13.98
C PRO A 425 -22.39 23.12 13.19
N ALA A 426 -22.28 21.79 13.37
CA ALA A 426 -23.10 20.78 12.72
C ALA A 426 -24.59 20.88 13.06
#